data_AF-A0A918RKG6-F1
#
_entry.id   AF-A0A918RKG6-F1
#
_cell.length_a   1.000
_cell.length_b   1.000
_cell.length_c   1.000
_cell.angle_alpha   90.00
_cell.angle_beta   90.00
_cell.angle_gamma   90.00
#
_symmetry.space_group_name_H-M   'P 1'
#
loop_
_entity.id
_entity.type
_entity.pdbx_description
1 polymer ?
#
loop_
_entity_poly.entity_id
_entity_poly.type
_entity_poly.pdbx_seq_one_letter_code
_entity_poly.pdbx_strand_id
1 'polypeptide(L)' 'MDFPLWLWAIPLVAFAVLEGLAIANRRRGDTASELLRKLAGIKPLRPWRPAGVAAIATFCAWLAQHLIGG' A
#
# COMPACT_ATOMS: atom_id res chain seq x y z
N MET A 1 23.57 -8.77 -4.59
CA MET A 1 23.31 -7.41 -5.10
C MET A 1 22.70 -6.63 -3.95
N ASP A 2 23.52 -6.04 -3.09
CA ASP A 2 23.05 -5.21 -1.98
C ASP A 2 22.65 -3.85 -2.56
N PHE A 3 21.36 -3.68 -2.86
CA PHE A 3 20.86 -2.39 -3.33
C PHE A 3 20.90 -1.40 -2.18
N PRO A 4 21.62 -0.27 -2.31
CA PRO A 4 21.67 0.72 -1.25
C PRO A 4 20.27 1.25 -0.91
N LEU A 5 19.87 1.18 0.37
CA LEU A 5 18.56 1.63 0.85
C LEU A 5 18.22 3.07 0.45
N TRP A 6 19.22 3.93 0.31
CA TRP A 6 19.04 5.33 -0.10
C TRP A 6 18.55 5.49 -1.54
N LEU A 7 18.78 4.53 -2.43
CA LEU A 7 18.22 4.57 -3.79
C LEU A 7 16.69 4.49 -3.79
N TRP A 8 16.10 3.88 -2.76
CA TRP A 8 14.65 3.84 -2.57
C TRP A 8 14.06 5.18 -2.11
N ALA A 9 14.88 6.11 -1.62
CA ALA A 9 14.42 7.43 -1.23
C ALA A 9 13.91 8.23 -2.44
N ILE A 10 14.51 8.04 -3.62
CA ILE A 10 14.14 8.75 -4.85
C ILE A 10 12.69 8.43 -5.29
N PRO A 11 12.31 7.15 -5.51
CA PRO A 11 10.93 6.84 -5.88
C PRO A 11 9.95 7.16 -4.74
N LEU A 12 10.36 7.03 -3.48
CA LEU A 12 9.50 7.33 -2.32
C LEU A 12 9.17 8.82 -2.23
N VAL A 13 10.16 9.70 -2.42
CA VAL A 13 9.96 11.15 -2.43
C VAL A 13 9.15 11.59 -3.65
N ALA A 14 9.45 11.05 -4.84
CA ALA A 14 8.67 11.33 -6.04
C ALA A 14 7.19 10.93 -5.88
N PHE A 15 6.94 9.76 -5.30
CA PHE A 15 5.59 9.30 -4.96
C PHE A 15 4.90 10.25 -3.99
N ALA A 16 5.56 10.65 -2.89
CA ALA A 16 5.00 11.56 -1.90
C ALA A 16 4.64 12.93 -2.48
N VAL A 17 5.46 13.48 -3.38
CA VAL A 17 5.19 14.76 -4.06
C VAL A 17 3.99 14.65 -4.99
N LEU A 18 3.94 13.62 -5.83
CA LEU A 18 2.83 13.41 -6.77
C LEU A 18 1.51 13.16 -6.03
N GLU A 19 1.55 12.35 -4.96
CA GLU A 19 0.41 12.10 -4.09
C GLU A 19 -0.05 13.37 -3.37
N GLY A 20 0.88 14.16 -2.84
CA GLY A 20 0.58 15.44 -2.19
C GLY A 20 -0.08 16.44 -3.13
N LEU A 21 0.41 16.53 -4.37
CA LEU A 21 -0.19 17.38 -5.42
C LEU A 21 -1.59 16.89 -5.81
N ALA A 22 -1.78 15.58 -5.94
CA ALA A 22 -3.09 15.00 -6.23
C ALA A 22 -4.10 15.26 -5.09
N ILE A 23 -3.66 15.20 -3.84
CA ILE A 23 -4.48 15.59 -2.67
C ILE A 23 -4.82 17.08 -2.71
N ALA A 24 -3.85 17.95 -3.02
CA ALA A 24 -4.05 19.40 -3.12
C ALA A 24 -5.06 19.77 -4.21
N ASN A 25 -5.07 19.04 -5.33
CA ASN A 25 -6.04 19.23 -6.43
C ASN A 25 -7.46 18.72 -6.11
N ARG A 26 -7.68 18.05 -4.97
CA ARG A 26 -8.99 17.56 -4.48
C ARG A 26 -9.83 16.78 -5.50
N ARG A 27 -9.21 16.20 -6.55
CA ARG A 27 -9.90 15.34 -7.51
C ARG A 27 -10.04 13.94 -6.93
N ARG A 28 -11.29 13.46 -6.81
CA ARG A 28 -11.57 12.09 -6.37
C ARG A 28 -11.07 11.09 -7.41
N GLY A 29 -10.29 10.12 -6.98
CA GLY A 29 -9.71 9.06 -7.81
C GLY A 29 -8.36 9.39 -8.44
N ASP A 30 -7.77 10.54 -8.11
CA ASP A 30 -6.52 11.03 -8.71
C ASP A 30 -5.27 10.66 -7.87
N THR A 31 -5.46 10.13 -6.66
CA THR A 31 -4.34 9.72 -5.80
C THR A 31 -4.03 8.23 -5.97
N ALA A 32 -2.75 7.89 -6.05
CA ALA A 32 -2.28 6.51 -6.15
C ALA A 32 -2.74 5.69 -4.93
N SER A 33 -2.77 6.29 -3.74
CA SER A 33 -3.34 5.69 -2.53
C SER A 33 -4.85 5.42 -2.63
N GLU A 34 -5.63 6.26 -3.32
CA GLU A 34 -7.05 6.01 -3.53
C GLU A 34 -7.26 4.89 -4.55
N LEU A 35 -6.43 4.83 -5.59
CA LEU A 35 -6.46 3.75 -6.57
C LEU A 35 -6.02 2.42 -5.95
N LEU A 36 -4.98 2.42 -5.11
CA LEU A 36 -4.58 1.26 -4.30
C LEU A 36 -5.66 0.84 -3.32
N ARG A 37 -6.36 1.79 -2.68
CA ARG A 37 -7.51 1.48 -1.81
C ARG A 37 -8.69 0.90 -2.59
N LYS A 38 -8.92 1.34 -3.83
CA LYS A 38 -9.93 0.74 -4.73
C LYS A 38 -9.53 -0.66 -5.17
N LEU A 39 -8.27 -0.83 -5.57
CA LEU A 39 -7.70 -2.12 -5.98
C LEU A 39 -7.71 -3.12 -4.82
N ALA A 40 -7.35 -2.67 -3.62
CA ALA A 40 -7.40 -3.44 -2.38
C ALA A 40 -8.83 -3.63 -1.83
N GLY A 41 -9.87 -3.13 -2.51
CA GLY A 41 -11.27 -3.30 -2.10
C GLY A 41 -11.64 -2.60 -0.78
N ILE A 42 -10.84 -1.61 -0.34
CA ILE A 42 -11.06 -0.81 0.88
C ILE A 42 -12.19 0.21 0.63
N LYS A 43 -12.33 0.72 -0.60
CA LYS A 43 -13.45 1.57 -1.04
C LYS A 43 -13.92 1.16 -2.45
N PRO A 44 -15.24 0.99 -2.70
CA PRO A 44 -16.36 1.05 -1.75
C PRO A 44 -16.31 -0.10 -0.73
N LEU A 45 -17.00 0.05 0.42
CA LEU A 45 -17.13 -1.02 1.40
C LEU A 45 -17.80 -2.25 0.76
N ARG A 46 -17.00 -3.19 0.25
CA ARG A 46 -17.51 -4.47 -0.25
C ARG A 46 -17.73 -5.41 0.94
N PRO A 47 -18.82 -6.20 0.97
CA PRO A 47 -19.13 -7.12 2.07
C PRO A 47 -18.09 -8.25 2.27
N TRP A 48 -17.15 -8.40 1.32
CA TRP A 48 -16.05 -9.37 1.35
C TRP A 48 -14.79 -8.83 2.06
N ARG A 49 -14.82 -7.58 2.54
CA ARG A 49 -13.74 -6.94 3.34
C ARG A 49 -13.21 -7.78 4.51
N PRO A 50 -14.03 -8.45 5.36
CA PRO A 50 -13.48 -9.24 6.45
C PRO A 50 -12.63 -10.41 5.95
N ALA A 51 -12.98 -11.00 4.81
CA ALA A 51 -12.20 -12.09 4.21
C ALA A 51 -10.85 -11.60 3.67
N GLY A 52 -10.82 -10.44 3.00
CA GLY A 52 -9.57 -9.84 2.50
C GLY A 52 -8.63 -9.40 3.63
N VAL A 53 -9.18 -8.80 4.71
CA VAL A 53 -8.40 -8.44 5.91
C VAL A 53 -7.86 -9.69 6.60
N ALA A 54 -8.67 -10.75 6.73
CA ALA A 54 -8.23 -12.02 7.29
C ALA A 54 -7.12 -12.67 6.44
N ALA A 55 -7.25 -12.67 5.12
CA ALA A 55 -6.23 -13.21 4.22
C ALA A 55 -4.89 -12.46 4.34
N ILE A 56 -4.91 -11.13 4.37
CA ILE A 56 -3.71 -10.31 4.53
C ILE A 56 -3.11 -10.50 5.93
N ALA A 57 -3.93 -10.53 6.99
CA ALA A 57 -3.45 -10.75 8.35
C ALA A 57 -2.78 -12.13 8.50
N THR A 58 -3.39 -13.19 7.95
CA THR A 58 -2.81 -14.53 7.92
C THR A 58 -1.51 -14.58 7.13
N PHE A 59 -1.46 -13.92 5.96
CA PHE A 59 -0.24 -13.82 5.17
C PHE A 59 0.88 -13.08 5.93
N CYS A 60 0.56 -11.95 6.58
CA CYS A 60 1.53 -11.21 7.38
C CYS A 60 2.01 -12.00 8.60
N ALA A 61 1.14 -12.75 9.27
CA ALA A 61 1.51 -13.62 10.38
C ALA A 61 2.44 -14.76 9.93
N TRP A 62 2.11 -15.41 8.80
CA TRP A 62 2.97 -16.42 8.19
C TRP A 62 4.32 -15.83 7.79
N LEU A 63 4.34 -14.69 7.11
CA LEU A 63 5.55 -14.01 6.66
C LEU A 63 6.44 -13.60 7.84
N ALA A 64 5.84 -13.06 8.91
CA ALA A 64 6.57 -12.69 10.13
C ALA A 64 7.18 -13.91 10.81
N GLN A 65 6.43 -15.01 10.92
CA GLN A 65 6.97 -16.27 11.45
C GLN A 65 8.10 -16.82 10.58
N HIS A 66 8.00 -16.72 9.26
CA HIS A 66 9.03 -17.21 8.34
C HIS A 66 10.30 -16.35 8.38
N LEU A 67 10.16 -15.02 8.49
CA LEU A 67 11.29 -14.09 8.57
C LEU A 67 12.00 -14.09 9.93
N ILE A 68 11.26 -14.27 11.03
CA ILE A 68 11.81 -14.24 12.40
C ILE A 68 12.21 -15.65 12.85
N GLY A 69 11.46 -16.67 12.42
CA GLY A 69 11.68 -18.06 12.80
C GLY A 69 12.74 -18.79 11.97
N GLY A 70 12.88 -18.46 10.68
CA GLY A 70 13.68 -19.26 9.74
C GLY A 70 12.98 -20.55 9.33
#